data_AF-W9X1J2-F1
#
_entry.id   AF-W9X1J2-F1
#
_cell.length_a   1.000
_cell.length_b   1.000
_cell.length_c   1.000
_cell.angle_alpha   90.00
_cell.angle_beta   90.00
_cell.angle_gamma   90.00
#
_symmetry.space_group_name_H-M   'P 1'
#
loop_
_entity.id
_entity.type
_entity.pdbx_description
1 polymer ?
#
loop_
_entity_poly.entity_id
_entity_poly.type
_entity_poly.pdbx_seq_one_letter_code
_entity_poly.pdbx_strand_id
1 'polypeptide(L)'
;MSDQEVQDLYDAIKQVSQQTRVDHRFILAAAMQETRGCVRAKTSISPDGTVQNPGILQSFRGNHSCNDDGKVQNPCPKAQILGMIQDGVAGTADGGHGYALDLNAQATLDGVEYAQAYYRAARLYNSGEIDSSGDLGSGSATHCYASDIANRLTGWTDAPSACTLD
;
A
#
# COMPACT_ATOMS: atom_id res chain seq x y z
N MET A 1 -1.80 5.23 -17.94
CA MET A 1 -0.34 5.10 -17.92
C MET A 1 0.13 4.74 -19.31
N SER A 2 1.31 5.18 -19.73
CA SER A 2 1.92 4.67 -20.96
C SER A 2 2.52 3.28 -20.73
N ASP A 3 2.81 2.53 -21.81
CA ASP A 3 3.47 1.22 -21.72
C ASP A 3 4.81 1.30 -20.97
N GLN A 4 5.55 2.40 -21.14
CA GLN A 4 6.80 2.63 -20.42
C GLN A 4 6.57 2.80 -18.91
N GLU A 5 5.52 3.49 -18.49
CA GLU A 5 5.19 3.63 -17.06
C GLU A 5 4.72 2.31 -16.45
N VAL A 6 4.01 1.49 -17.22
CA VAL A 6 3.64 0.12 -16.80
C VAL A 6 4.90 -0.72 -16.60
N GLN A 7 5.86 -0.64 -17.52
CA GLN A 7 7.14 -1.34 -17.39
C GLN A 7 7.96 -0.82 -16.20
N ASP A 8 8.03 0.50 -16.00
CA ASP A 8 8.74 1.09 -14.88
C ASP A 8 8.11 0.74 -13.52
N LEU A 9 6.78 0.64 -13.46
CA LEU A 9 6.08 0.14 -12.27
C LEU A 9 6.39 -1.34 -12.01
N TYR A 10 6.35 -2.19 -13.04
CA TYR A 10 6.73 -3.60 -12.92
C TYR A 10 8.17 -3.76 -12.41
N ASP A 11 9.11 -3.02 -12.99
CA ASP A 11 10.52 -3.03 -12.58
C ASP A 11 10.69 -2.56 -11.13
N ALA A 12 10.02 -1.46 -10.74
CA ALA A 12 10.05 -0.93 -9.40
C ALA A 12 9.53 -1.95 -8.37
N ILE A 13 8.38 -2.57 -8.64
CA ILE A 13 7.79 -3.60 -7.77
C ILE A 13 8.77 -4.76 -7.59
N LYS A 14 9.39 -5.26 -8.67
CA LYS A 14 10.37 -6.36 -8.58
C LYS A 14 11.62 -5.97 -7.81
N GLN A 15 12.15 -4.78 -8.08
CA GLN A 15 13.34 -4.28 -7.40
C GLN A 15 13.09 -4.15 -5.89
N VAL A 16 12.00 -3.50 -5.50
CA VAL A 16 11.70 -3.29 -4.08
C VAL A 16 11.35 -4.62 -3.40
N SER A 17 10.61 -5.52 -4.07
CA SER A 17 10.36 -6.88 -3.57
C SER A 17 11.66 -7.62 -3.24
N GLN A 18 12.69 -7.53 -4.09
CA GLN A 18 13.99 -8.16 -3.82
C GLN A 18 14.72 -7.51 -2.65
N GLN A 19 14.63 -6.18 -2.52
CA GLN A 19 15.31 -5.42 -1.46
C GLN A 19 14.67 -5.65 -0.08
N THR A 20 13.34 -5.70 -0.01
CA THR A 20 12.59 -5.78 1.25
C THR A 20 12.13 -7.19 1.59
N ARG A 21 12.22 -8.13 0.64
CA ARG A 21 11.69 -9.50 0.71
C ARG A 21 10.17 -9.59 0.86
N VAL A 22 9.45 -8.50 0.59
CA VAL A 22 7.99 -8.50 0.47
C VAL A 22 7.60 -9.07 -0.89
N ASP A 23 6.63 -9.98 -0.95
CA ASP A 23 6.21 -10.62 -2.21
C ASP A 23 5.67 -9.58 -3.21
N HIS A 24 6.23 -9.58 -4.43
CA HIS A 24 5.85 -8.65 -5.51
C HIS A 24 4.36 -8.68 -5.86
N ARG A 25 3.68 -9.83 -5.71
CA ARG A 25 2.24 -9.96 -5.97
C ARG A 25 1.43 -9.21 -4.91
N PHE A 26 1.88 -9.25 -3.66
CA PHE A 26 1.26 -8.49 -2.57
C PHE A 26 1.48 -6.98 -2.76
N ILE A 27 2.69 -6.56 -3.16
CA ILE A 27 2.96 -5.14 -3.48
C ILE A 27 2.02 -4.65 -4.61
N LEU A 28 1.84 -5.45 -5.66
CA LEU A 28 0.90 -5.11 -6.73
C LEU A 28 -0.54 -5.02 -6.22
N ALA A 29 -0.99 -5.99 -5.40
CA ALA A 29 -2.33 -5.97 -4.81
C ALA A 29 -2.55 -4.72 -3.94
N ALA A 30 -1.55 -4.31 -3.16
CA ALA A 30 -1.56 -3.08 -2.37
C ALA A 30 -1.68 -1.83 -3.25
N ALA A 31 -0.89 -1.71 -4.32
CA ALA A 31 -1.01 -0.60 -5.27
C ALA A 31 -2.40 -0.53 -5.92
N MET A 32 -3.00 -1.69 -6.20
CA MET A 32 -4.36 -1.78 -6.73
C MET A 32 -5.42 -1.43 -5.69
N GLN A 33 -5.19 -1.73 -4.41
CA GLN A 33 -6.09 -1.37 -3.32
C GLN A 33 -6.07 0.14 -3.07
N GLU A 34 -4.89 0.73 -2.97
CA GLU A 34 -4.71 2.14 -2.64
C GLU A 34 -5.20 3.05 -3.76
N THR A 35 -4.83 2.75 -5.01
CA THR A 35 -4.97 3.72 -6.10
C THR A 35 -5.42 3.12 -7.41
N ARG A 36 -5.80 1.84 -7.44
CA ARG A 36 -6.06 1.07 -8.67
C ARG A 36 -4.85 1.10 -9.62
N GLY A 37 -3.64 1.14 -9.07
CA GLY A 37 -2.39 1.18 -9.83
C GLY A 37 -2.07 2.54 -10.48
N CYS A 38 -2.71 3.63 -10.05
CA CYS A 38 -2.50 4.95 -10.64
C CYS A 38 -1.21 5.62 -10.13
N VAL A 39 -0.15 5.66 -10.95
CA VAL A 39 1.10 6.38 -10.61
C VAL A 39 0.92 7.89 -10.42
N ARG A 40 -0.24 8.46 -10.78
CA ARG A 40 -0.59 9.88 -10.58
C ARG A 40 -1.77 10.05 -9.61
N ALA A 41 -1.98 9.06 -8.74
CA ALA A 41 -2.99 9.17 -7.70
C ALA A 41 -2.81 10.49 -6.94
N LYS A 42 -3.91 11.19 -6.71
CA LYS A 42 -3.88 12.42 -5.93
C LYS A 42 -3.44 12.07 -4.51
N THR A 43 -2.50 12.82 -3.95
CA THR A 43 -2.14 12.73 -2.53
C THR A 43 -3.39 12.85 -1.66
N SER A 44 -3.65 11.85 -0.81
CA SER A 44 -4.68 11.97 0.21
C SER A 44 -4.15 12.71 1.42
N ILE A 45 -5.08 13.28 2.18
CA ILE A 45 -4.81 14.07 3.38
C ILE A 45 -5.60 13.42 4.51
N SER A 46 -4.98 13.27 5.68
CA SER A 46 -5.67 12.78 6.87
C SER A 46 -6.88 13.65 7.23
N PRO A 47 -7.89 13.11 7.95
CA PRO A 47 -9.09 13.88 8.32
C PRO A 47 -8.80 15.18 9.10
N ASP A 48 -7.71 15.22 9.86
CA ASP A 48 -7.27 16.39 10.63
C ASP A 48 -6.41 17.37 9.83
N GLY A 49 -6.09 17.07 8.56
CA GLY A 49 -5.33 17.94 7.67
C GLY A 49 -3.82 17.93 7.90
N THR A 50 -3.28 17.09 8.80
CA THR A 50 -1.88 17.20 9.25
C THR A 50 -0.92 16.23 8.55
N VAL A 51 -1.43 15.18 7.91
CA VAL A 51 -0.64 14.14 7.25
C VAL A 51 -0.99 14.09 5.78
N GLN A 52 0.05 14.07 4.95
CA GLN A 52 -0.05 13.81 3.52
C GLN A 52 0.39 12.39 3.21
N ASN A 53 -0.36 11.72 2.35
CA ASN A 53 -0.18 10.33 1.96
C ASN A 53 -0.03 10.25 0.43
N PRO A 54 1.15 10.56 -0.13
CA PRO A 54 1.34 10.64 -1.57
C PRO A 54 1.53 9.27 -2.24
N GLY A 55 1.43 9.31 -3.57
CA GLY A 55 1.90 8.26 -4.45
C GLY A 55 1.02 7.03 -4.56
N ILE A 56 1.49 6.04 -5.31
CA ILE A 56 0.69 4.86 -5.72
C ILE A 56 0.28 3.95 -4.54
N LEU A 57 1.01 4.02 -3.42
CA LEU A 57 0.72 3.30 -2.17
C LEU A 57 0.19 4.21 -1.06
N GLN A 58 -0.10 5.49 -1.35
CA GLN A 58 -0.60 6.47 -0.37
C GLN A 58 0.21 6.45 0.93
N SER A 59 1.54 6.45 0.82
CA SER A 59 2.44 6.17 1.94
C SER A 59 2.44 7.30 2.95
N PHE A 60 2.34 6.97 4.24
CA PHE A 60 2.37 7.96 5.32
C PHE A 60 3.60 8.86 5.23
N ARG A 61 3.39 10.16 4.98
CA ARG A 61 4.48 11.15 4.81
C ARG A 61 5.53 10.70 3.79
N GLY A 62 5.10 10.11 2.68
CA GLY A 62 5.96 9.78 1.56
C GLY A 62 6.62 11.01 0.94
N ASN A 63 7.78 10.80 0.30
CA ASN A 63 8.54 11.86 -0.37
C ASN A 63 8.36 11.84 -1.89
N HIS A 64 7.72 10.80 -2.42
CA HIS A 64 7.59 10.59 -3.85
C HIS A 64 6.14 10.70 -4.31
N SER A 65 5.94 11.42 -5.41
CA SER A 65 4.63 11.60 -6.05
C SER A 65 4.80 12.07 -7.49
N CYS A 66 3.89 11.64 -8.37
CA CYS A 66 3.68 12.27 -9.67
C CYS A 66 2.44 13.15 -9.73
N ASN A 67 1.80 13.41 -8.59
CA ASN A 67 0.68 14.32 -8.44
C ASN A 67 0.74 14.95 -7.03
N ASP A 68 1.65 15.89 -6.89
CA ASP A 68 1.88 16.62 -5.65
C ASP A 68 1.01 17.89 -5.64
N ASP A 69 -0.07 17.88 -4.85
CA ASP A 69 -1.05 18.98 -4.77
C ASP A 69 -1.51 19.53 -6.14
N GLY A 70 -1.79 18.61 -7.08
CA GLY A 70 -2.27 18.95 -8.42
C GLY A 70 -1.16 19.33 -9.42
N LYS A 71 0.11 19.35 -9.00
CA LYS A 71 1.27 19.43 -9.90
C LYS A 71 1.53 18.04 -10.47
N VAL A 72 0.84 17.74 -11.56
CA VAL A 72 0.90 16.43 -12.23
C VAL A 72 2.15 16.35 -13.13
N GLN A 73 2.91 15.27 -12.97
CA GLN A 73 4.01 14.91 -13.87
C GLN A 73 3.50 13.96 -14.97
N ASN A 74 3.78 14.29 -16.23
CA ASN A 74 3.35 13.48 -17.37
C ASN A 74 4.42 13.47 -18.50
N PRO A 75 5.14 12.35 -18.72
CA PRO A 75 5.05 11.08 -17.99
C PRO A 75 5.50 11.20 -16.53
N CYS A 76 5.04 10.28 -15.68
CA CYS A 76 5.53 10.10 -14.32
C CYS A 76 6.97 9.54 -14.40
N PRO A 77 7.98 10.23 -13.86
CA PRO A 77 9.37 9.78 -13.99
C PRO A 77 9.60 8.43 -13.31
N LYS A 78 10.43 7.57 -13.93
CA LYS A 78 10.84 6.27 -13.38
C LYS A 78 11.31 6.36 -11.92
N ALA A 79 12.09 7.38 -11.58
CA ALA A 79 12.58 7.59 -10.22
C ALA A 79 11.46 7.86 -9.22
N GLN A 80 10.41 8.58 -9.62
CA GLN A 80 9.23 8.81 -8.79
C GLN A 80 8.43 7.51 -8.61
N ILE A 81 8.26 6.72 -9.67
CA ILE A 81 7.59 5.41 -9.58
C ILE A 81 8.33 4.48 -8.61
N LEU A 82 9.64 4.36 -8.73
CA LEU A 82 10.45 3.58 -7.80
C LEU A 82 10.32 4.09 -6.37
N GLY A 83 10.47 5.39 -6.16
CA GLY A 83 10.39 6.00 -4.84
C GLY A 83 9.02 5.82 -4.17
N MET A 84 7.91 5.91 -4.92
CA MET A 84 6.57 5.66 -4.38
C MET A 84 6.39 4.21 -3.90
N ILE A 85 6.99 3.24 -4.58
CA ILE A 85 6.98 1.84 -4.14
C ILE A 85 7.89 1.65 -2.92
N GLN A 86 9.06 2.31 -2.90
CA GLN A 86 9.97 2.27 -1.74
C GLN A 86 9.30 2.85 -0.49
N ASP A 87 8.68 4.02 -0.59
CA ASP A 87 8.02 4.70 0.52
C ASP A 87 6.93 3.81 1.17
N GLY A 88 6.12 3.12 0.37
CA GLY A 88 5.05 2.26 0.92
C GLY A 88 5.51 0.86 1.37
N VAL A 89 6.57 0.31 0.78
CA VAL A 89 7.00 -1.06 1.12
C VAL A 89 8.11 -1.08 2.16
N ALA A 90 9.10 -0.19 2.04
CA ALA A 90 10.20 -0.08 3.01
C ALA A 90 9.86 0.85 4.18
N GLY A 91 8.97 1.82 3.97
CA GLY A 91 8.60 2.85 4.93
C GLY A 91 9.23 4.21 4.58
N THR A 92 8.84 5.23 5.34
CA THR A 92 9.26 6.62 5.11
C THR A 92 10.16 7.13 6.23
N ALA A 93 10.98 8.14 5.93
CA ALA A 93 11.91 8.71 6.91
C ALA A 93 11.18 9.37 8.11
N ASP A 94 9.95 9.82 7.92
CA ASP A 94 9.15 10.56 8.91
C ASP A 94 8.24 9.66 9.75
N GLY A 95 8.65 8.40 9.95
CA GLY A 95 7.98 7.44 10.83
C GLY A 95 6.83 6.67 10.19
N GLY A 96 6.64 6.78 8.87
CA GLY A 96 5.67 5.95 8.16
C GLY A 96 6.15 4.51 8.08
N HIS A 97 5.37 3.59 8.61
CA HIS A 97 5.64 2.17 8.47
C HIS A 97 5.47 1.77 7.00
N GLY A 98 6.32 0.85 6.54
CA GLY A 98 6.13 0.17 5.27
C GLY A 98 5.72 -1.28 5.51
N TYR A 99 5.15 -1.91 4.49
CA TYR A 99 4.73 -3.31 4.54
C TYR A 99 5.79 -4.27 5.07
N ALA A 100 7.08 -4.02 4.81
CA ALA A 100 8.16 -4.86 5.32
C ALA A 100 8.23 -4.85 6.86
N LEU A 101 8.06 -3.68 7.48
CA LEU A 101 8.05 -3.56 8.94
C LEU A 101 6.82 -4.24 9.53
N ASP A 102 5.65 -3.98 8.97
CA ASP A 102 4.39 -4.55 9.45
C ASP A 102 4.38 -6.08 9.31
N LEU A 103 4.85 -6.61 8.18
CA LEU A 103 4.98 -8.06 7.97
C LEU A 103 5.91 -8.70 8.99
N ASN A 104 7.07 -8.10 9.24
CA ASN A 104 8.02 -8.62 10.23
C ASN A 104 7.42 -8.61 11.64
N ALA A 105 6.69 -7.55 12.00
CA ALA A 105 6.03 -7.46 13.31
C ALA A 105 4.95 -8.52 13.50
N GLN A 106 4.26 -8.93 12.44
CA GLN A 106 3.18 -9.92 12.51
C GLN A 106 3.65 -11.36 12.33
N ALA A 107 4.71 -11.60 11.56
CA ALA A 107 5.20 -12.94 11.23
C ALA A 107 5.82 -13.69 12.42
N THR A 108 6.10 -13.00 13.53
CA THR A 108 6.69 -13.58 14.75
C THR A 108 5.69 -13.76 15.89
N LEU A 109 4.40 -13.46 15.66
CA LEU A 109 3.38 -13.59 16.70
C LEU A 109 2.98 -15.05 16.87
N ASP A 110 2.91 -15.51 18.13
CA ASP A 110 2.44 -16.86 18.44
C ASP A 110 1.01 -17.07 17.93
N GLY A 111 0.79 -18.20 17.25
CA GLY A 111 -0.51 -18.55 16.66
C GLY A 111 -0.85 -17.81 15.37
N VAL A 112 0.07 -17.02 14.80
CA VAL A 112 -0.09 -16.39 13.49
C VAL A 112 0.78 -17.13 12.46
N GLU A 113 0.11 -17.71 11.46
CA GLU A 113 0.81 -18.32 10.32
C GLU A 113 1.44 -17.25 9.44
N TYR A 114 2.55 -17.58 8.77
CA TYR A 114 3.24 -16.63 7.88
C TYR A 114 2.31 -16.03 6.81
N ALA A 115 1.39 -16.82 6.27
CA ALA A 115 0.40 -16.34 5.31
C ALA A 115 -0.59 -15.34 5.95
N GLN A 116 -0.96 -15.52 7.21
CA GLN A 116 -1.84 -14.60 7.94
C GLN A 116 -1.15 -13.26 8.22
N ALA A 117 0.18 -13.25 8.39
CA ALA A 117 0.95 -12.04 8.61
C ALA A 117 0.74 -10.99 7.50
N TYR A 118 0.51 -11.41 6.25
CA TYR A 118 0.22 -10.48 5.13
C TYR A 118 -1.08 -9.70 5.32
N TYR A 119 -2.15 -10.35 5.76
CA TYR A 119 -3.44 -9.69 5.97
C TYR A 119 -3.42 -8.81 7.22
N ARG A 120 -2.68 -9.24 8.26
CA ARG A 120 -2.44 -8.45 9.46
C ARG A 120 -1.59 -7.21 9.15
N ALA A 121 -0.56 -7.36 8.32
CA ALA A 121 0.25 -6.24 7.84
C ALA A 121 -0.55 -5.27 6.97
N ALA A 122 -1.42 -5.79 6.09
CA ALA A 122 -2.37 -4.95 5.34
C ALA A 122 -3.27 -4.12 6.26
N ARG A 123 -3.74 -4.72 7.36
CA ARG A 123 -4.51 -3.99 8.36
C ARG A 123 -3.68 -2.91 9.05
N LEU A 124 -2.47 -3.23 9.50
CA LEU A 124 -1.57 -2.24 10.11
C LEU A 124 -1.23 -1.08 9.16
N TYR A 125 -0.97 -1.35 7.89
CA TYR A 125 -0.71 -0.31 6.90
C TYR A 125 -1.91 0.64 6.73
N ASN A 126 -3.14 0.09 6.77
CA ASN A 126 -4.37 0.86 6.59
C ASN A 126 -4.78 1.68 7.82
N SER A 127 -4.73 1.11 9.03
CA SER A 127 -5.27 1.72 10.24
C SER A 127 -4.23 2.04 11.32
N GLY A 128 -2.99 1.59 11.17
CA GLY A 128 -1.93 1.71 12.19
C GLY A 128 -2.08 0.74 13.37
N GLU A 129 -3.21 0.06 13.49
CA GLU A 129 -3.54 -0.84 14.60
C GLU A 129 -4.42 -2.01 14.14
N ILE A 130 -4.39 -3.09 14.92
CA ILE A 130 -5.33 -4.21 14.82
C ILE A 130 -6.23 -4.16 16.05
N ASP A 131 -7.54 -4.32 15.85
CA ASP A 131 -8.50 -4.34 16.95
C ASP A 131 -8.13 -5.38 18.02
N SER A 132 -8.47 -5.10 19.29
CA SER A 132 -8.14 -5.97 20.43
C SER A 132 -8.72 -7.39 20.32
N SER A 133 -9.81 -7.57 19.57
CA SER A 133 -10.39 -8.89 19.27
C SER A 133 -9.54 -9.70 18.28
N GLY A 134 -8.63 -9.05 17.55
CA GLY A 134 -7.88 -9.62 16.44
C GLY A 134 -8.61 -9.61 15.10
N ASP A 135 -9.85 -9.09 15.05
CA ASP A 135 -10.61 -8.93 13.83
C ASP A 135 -10.02 -7.83 12.93
N LEU A 136 -9.65 -8.18 11.70
CA LEU A 136 -9.07 -7.27 10.72
C LEU A 136 -10.12 -6.40 10.02
N GLY A 137 -11.40 -6.74 10.19
CA GLY A 137 -12.55 -5.97 9.72
C GLY A 137 -13.08 -4.94 10.72
N SER A 138 -12.51 -4.86 11.92
CA SER A 138 -12.98 -4.00 13.01
C SER A 138 -12.00 -2.85 13.27
N GLY A 139 -12.45 -1.77 13.92
CA GLY A 139 -11.62 -0.63 14.31
C GLY A 139 -11.77 0.58 13.36
N SER A 140 -10.73 1.39 13.24
CA SER A 140 -10.72 2.61 12.41
C SER A 140 -10.39 2.33 10.93
N ALA A 141 -10.44 3.36 10.08
CA ALA A 141 -10.08 3.29 8.65
C ALA A 141 -10.96 2.31 7.83
N THR A 142 -10.42 1.72 6.76
CA THR A 142 -11.21 0.94 5.80
C THR A 142 -11.35 -0.51 6.28
N HIS A 143 -12.51 -0.84 6.82
CA HIS A 143 -12.81 -2.17 7.37
C HIS A 143 -12.47 -3.33 6.42
N CYS A 144 -12.79 -3.23 5.14
CA CYS A 144 -12.56 -4.33 4.18
C CYS A 144 -11.14 -4.39 3.62
N TYR A 145 -10.19 -3.58 4.09
CA TYR A 145 -8.87 -3.47 3.45
C TYR A 145 -8.15 -4.82 3.32
N ALA A 146 -8.10 -5.59 4.40
CA ALA A 146 -7.41 -6.88 4.42
C ALA A 146 -8.09 -7.93 3.52
N SER A 147 -9.43 -8.01 3.54
CA SER A 147 -10.19 -8.93 2.69
C SER A 147 -10.11 -8.52 1.21
N ASP A 148 -10.09 -7.22 0.94
CA ASP A 148 -9.97 -6.69 -0.41
C ASP A 148 -8.61 -6.99 -1.05
N ILE A 149 -7.53 -6.93 -0.27
CA ILE A 149 -6.20 -7.37 -0.68
C ILE A 149 -6.20 -8.88 -0.96
N ALA A 150 -6.81 -9.69 -0.08
CA ALA A 150 -6.92 -11.13 -0.26
C ALA A 150 -7.65 -11.48 -1.57
N ASN A 151 -8.76 -10.79 -1.86
CA ASN A 151 -9.52 -10.97 -3.09
C ASN A 151 -8.71 -10.56 -4.33
N ARG A 152 -7.92 -9.48 -4.27
CA ARG A 152 -7.03 -9.09 -5.38
C ARG A 152 -6.00 -10.17 -5.70
N LEU A 153 -5.46 -10.81 -4.67
CA LEU A 153 -4.50 -11.91 -4.82
C LEU A 153 -5.12 -13.16 -5.45
N THR A 154 -6.44 -13.34 -5.41
CA THR A 154 -7.16 -14.45 -6.05
C THR A 154 -7.71 -14.12 -7.44
N GLY A 155 -7.42 -12.92 -7.98
CA GLY A 155 -7.80 -12.51 -9.33
C GLY A 155 -8.92 -11.48 -9.41
N TRP A 156 -9.23 -10.80 -8.31
CA TRP A 156 -10.17 -9.67 -8.31
C TRP A 156 -9.50 -8.39 -8.84
N THR A 157 -9.58 -8.14 -10.14
CA THR A 157 -8.88 -7.02 -10.80
C THR A 157 -9.75 -5.79 -11.02
N ASP A 158 -11.02 -5.98 -11.43
CA ASP A 158 -11.82 -4.89 -12.00
C ASP A 158 -13.20 -4.67 -11.35
N ALA A 159 -13.61 -5.55 -10.42
CA ALA A 159 -14.90 -5.38 -9.77
C ALA A 159 -14.81 -4.36 -8.61
N PRO A 160 -15.85 -3.53 -8.39
CA PRO A 160 -15.85 -2.55 -7.31
C PRO A 160 -15.80 -3.22 -5.95
N SER A 161 -14.95 -2.73 -5.05
CA SER A 161 -15.13 -2.99 -3.61
C SER A 161 -16.31 -2.17 -3.12
N ALA A 162 -17.36 -2.85 -2.67
CA ALA A 162 -18.55 -2.19 -2.10
C ALA A 162 -18.42 -1.94 -0.59
N CYS A 163 -17.27 -2.30 0.03
CA CYS A 163 -17.04 -2.47 1.47
C CYS A 163 -18.26 -2.16 2.36
N THR A 164 -18.97 -3.22 2.75
CA THR A 164 -20.25 -3.11 3.49
C THR A 164 -20.08 -3.37 4.99
N LEU A 165 -18.85 -3.25 5.49
CA LEU A 165 -18.54 -3.39 6.92
C LEU A 165 -18.48 -1.97 7.49
N ASP A 166 -19.27 -1.74 8.54
CA ASP A 166 -19.43 -0.45 9.25
C ASP A 166 -18.68 -0.46 10.60
#